data_AF-A0A357EXZ2-F1
#
_entry.id   AF-A0A357EXZ2-F1
#
_cell.length_a   1.000
_cell.length_b   1.000
_cell.length_c   1.000
_cell.angle_alpha   90.00
_cell.angle_beta   90.00
_cell.angle_gamma   90.00
#
_symmetry.space_group_name_H-M   'P 1'
#
loop_
_entity.id
_entity.type
_entity.pdbx_description
1 polymer ?
#
loop_
_entity_poly.entity_id
_entity_poly.type
_entity_poly.pdbx_seq_one_letter_code
_entity_poly.pdbx_strand_id
1 'polypeptide(L)'
;PALTKWFSETDAWWFDNIRSNLDRIESPFQFAIGASLAMAVGDYAMSFTEETRELRQPFSNVFRRLWTMLPEPVNNGQNNICHNRPVNDFIAESYVDLMYLRLPAAAGKKGFADKAVWREEWLRGGDDFWHDIESMRDGRLGMPVHTKSQYLELLKKTLETASNIEKWAIGHIETGFISTQEIVET
;
A
#
# COMPACT_ATOMS: atom_id res chain seq x y z
N PRO A 1 -7.38 -14.87 -15.10
CA PRO A 1 -6.79 -14.29 -16.34
C PRO A 1 -5.88 -13.08 -16.11
N ALA A 2 -6.24 -12.12 -15.25
CA ALA A 2 -5.39 -10.95 -14.99
C ALA A 2 -4.01 -11.33 -14.43
N LEU A 3 -3.95 -12.34 -13.54
CA LEU A 3 -2.72 -12.79 -12.91
C LEU A 3 -1.72 -13.49 -13.83
N THR A 4 -2.16 -14.01 -14.98
CA THR A 4 -1.25 -14.71 -15.92
C THR A 4 -0.30 -13.73 -16.64
N LYS A 5 -0.52 -12.42 -16.50
CA LYS A 5 0.46 -11.38 -16.89
C LYS A 5 1.69 -11.39 -15.98
N TRP A 6 1.54 -11.87 -14.75
CA TRP A 6 2.54 -11.77 -13.68
C TRP A 6 3.12 -13.12 -13.28
N PHE A 7 2.30 -14.17 -13.36
CA PHE A 7 2.62 -15.50 -12.88
C PHE A 7 2.35 -16.55 -13.95
N SER A 8 2.97 -17.73 -13.80
CA SER A 8 2.60 -18.89 -14.61
C SER A 8 1.14 -19.28 -14.36
N GLU A 9 0.52 -20.04 -15.26
CA GLU A 9 -0.87 -20.47 -15.11
C GLU A 9 -1.11 -21.25 -13.80
N THR A 10 -0.18 -22.14 -13.44
CA THR A 10 -0.24 -22.91 -12.18
C THR A 10 -0.16 -22.01 -10.95
N ASP A 11 0.75 -21.03 -10.98
CA ASP A 11 0.93 -20.06 -9.89
C ASP A 11 -0.31 -19.16 -9.75
N ALA A 12 -0.83 -18.64 -10.87
CA ALA A 12 -2.04 -17.84 -10.93
C ALA A 12 -3.25 -18.60 -10.36
N TRP A 13 -3.39 -19.88 -10.68
CA TRP A 13 -4.45 -20.74 -10.14
C TRP A 13 -4.34 -20.90 -8.61
N TRP A 14 -3.13 -21.00 -8.06
CA TRP A 14 -2.91 -21.03 -6.62
C TRP A 14 -3.40 -19.73 -5.94
N PHE A 15 -3.09 -18.57 -6.53
CA PHE A 15 -3.54 -17.27 -6.04
C PHE A 15 -5.07 -17.09 -6.12
N ASP A 16 -5.70 -17.55 -7.20
CA ASP A 16 -7.16 -17.51 -7.35
C ASP A 16 -7.87 -18.38 -6.30
N ASN A 17 -7.33 -19.56 -6.00
CA ASN A 17 -7.83 -20.41 -4.92
C ASN A 17 -7.72 -19.75 -3.56
N ILE A 18 -6.60 -19.09 -3.26
CA ILE A 18 -6.47 -18.35 -2.00
C ILE A 18 -7.50 -17.23 -1.94
N ARG A 19 -7.64 -16.42 -2.99
CA ARG A 19 -8.62 -15.33 -3.02
C ARG A 19 -10.04 -15.84 -2.74
N SER A 20 -10.44 -16.92 -3.40
CA SER A 20 -11.75 -17.55 -3.17
C SER A 20 -11.94 -18.06 -1.73
N ASN A 21 -10.87 -18.44 -1.03
CA ASN A 21 -10.93 -18.80 0.39
C ASN A 21 -10.93 -17.56 1.30
N LEU A 22 -10.19 -16.50 0.94
CA LEU A 22 -10.20 -15.22 1.66
C LEU A 22 -11.56 -14.55 1.59
N ASP A 23 -12.26 -14.61 0.46
CA ASP A 23 -13.61 -14.05 0.26
C ASP A 23 -14.65 -14.66 1.23
N ARG A 24 -14.34 -15.82 1.83
CA ARG A 24 -15.19 -16.50 2.83
C ARG A 24 -14.88 -16.09 4.28
N ILE A 25 -13.82 -15.32 4.51
CA ILE A 25 -13.40 -14.89 5.84
C ILE A 25 -14.19 -13.63 6.22
N GLU A 26 -15.00 -13.73 7.27
CA GLU A 26 -15.80 -12.59 7.76
C GLU A 26 -14.97 -11.57 8.54
N SER A 27 -13.91 -12.02 9.23
CA SER A 27 -13.04 -11.15 10.01
C SER A 27 -12.13 -10.30 9.10
N PRO A 28 -12.26 -8.96 9.10
CA PRO A 28 -11.40 -8.10 8.28
C PRO A 28 -9.91 -8.26 8.62
N PHE A 29 -9.61 -8.56 9.88
CA PHE A 29 -8.25 -8.77 10.34
C PHE A 29 -7.66 -10.08 9.80
N GLN A 30 -8.39 -11.19 9.89
CA GLN A 30 -7.94 -12.47 9.33
C GLN A 30 -7.81 -12.39 7.81
N PHE A 31 -8.74 -11.69 7.14
CA PHE A 31 -8.64 -11.39 5.72
C PHE A 31 -7.34 -10.63 5.41
N ALA A 32 -7.07 -9.54 6.14
CA ALA A 32 -5.89 -8.71 5.91
C ALA A 32 -4.58 -9.49 6.11
N ILE A 33 -4.49 -10.34 7.14
CA ILE A 33 -3.32 -11.20 7.35
C ILE A 33 -3.18 -12.22 6.21
N GLY A 34 -4.24 -12.94 5.88
CA GLY A 34 -4.22 -13.95 4.82
C GLY A 34 -3.85 -13.36 3.47
N ALA A 35 -4.41 -12.18 3.14
CA ALA A 35 -4.06 -11.41 1.95
C ALA A 35 -2.59 -10.99 1.96
N SER A 36 -2.09 -10.44 3.07
CA SER A 36 -0.69 -10.00 3.20
C SER A 36 0.30 -11.16 3.02
N LEU A 37 -0.02 -12.35 3.54
CA LEU A 37 0.80 -13.54 3.37
C LEU A 37 0.81 -14.04 1.93
N ALA A 38 -0.33 -14.05 1.28
CA ALA A 38 -0.41 -14.38 -0.14
C ALA A 38 0.43 -13.39 -0.98
N MET A 39 0.33 -12.09 -0.69
CA MET A 39 1.17 -11.08 -1.34
C MET A 39 2.66 -11.35 -1.16
N ALA A 40 3.08 -11.75 0.06
CA ALA A 40 4.45 -12.11 0.34
C ALA A 40 4.90 -13.40 -0.38
N VAL A 41 4.00 -14.36 -0.62
CA VAL A 41 4.28 -15.51 -1.49
C VAL A 41 4.44 -15.09 -2.95
N GLY A 42 3.67 -14.12 -3.44
CA GLY A 42 3.87 -13.56 -4.78
C GLY A 42 5.19 -12.81 -4.92
N ASP A 43 5.60 -12.04 -3.90
CA ASP A 43 6.93 -11.44 -3.85
C ASP A 43 8.04 -12.49 -3.90
N TYR A 44 7.86 -13.59 -3.16
CA TYR A 44 8.75 -14.74 -3.23
C TYR A 44 8.79 -15.32 -4.65
N ALA A 45 7.65 -15.56 -5.29
CA ALA A 45 7.58 -16.11 -6.65
C ALA A 45 8.28 -15.21 -7.68
N MET A 46 8.09 -13.89 -7.58
CA MET A 46 8.71 -12.90 -8.46
C MET A 46 10.22 -12.68 -8.19
N SER A 47 10.76 -13.24 -7.10
CA SER A 47 12.20 -13.13 -6.79
C SER A 47 13.07 -14.09 -7.59
N PHE A 48 12.47 -15.01 -8.34
CA PHE A 48 13.16 -16.01 -9.15
C PHE A 48 13.01 -15.72 -10.63
N THR A 49 14.10 -15.92 -11.37
CA THR A 49 14.15 -15.91 -12.83
C THR A 49 13.91 -17.32 -13.39
N GLU A 50 13.92 -17.48 -14.71
CA GLU A 50 13.85 -18.82 -15.32
C GLU A 50 15.06 -19.68 -14.93
N GLU A 51 16.25 -19.09 -14.78
CA GLU A 51 17.48 -19.81 -14.42
C GLU A 51 17.55 -20.25 -12.95
N THR A 52 16.67 -19.74 -12.10
CA THR A 52 16.65 -20.05 -10.65
C THR A 52 15.32 -20.69 -10.24
N ARG A 53 14.47 -21.03 -11.21
CA ARG A 53 13.11 -21.50 -10.99
C ARG A 53 13.07 -22.83 -10.24
N GLU A 54 14.05 -23.69 -10.45
CA GLU A 54 14.20 -24.97 -9.77
C GLU A 54 14.50 -24.84 -8.27
N LEU A 55 14.97 -23.67 -7.82
CA LEU A 55 15.19 -23.39 -6.39
C LEU A 55 13.90 -23.05 -5.64
N ARG A 56 12.77 -22.92 -6.36
CA ARG A 56 11.48 -22.59 -5.77
C ARG A 56 10.95 -23.75 -4.93
N GLN A 57 10.48 -23.41 -3.74
CA GLN A 57 9.69 -24.29 -2.90
C GLN A 57 8.22 -24.19 -3.27
N PRO A 58 7.41 -25.23 -3.01
CA PRO A 58 5.97 -25.16 -3.18
C PRO A 58 5.36 -23.99 -2.40
N PHE A 59 4.49 -23.20 -3.03
CA PHE A 59 3.91 -21.99 -2.44
C PHE A 59 3.19 -22.24 -1.11
N SER A 60 2.51 -23.37 -0.97
CA SER A 60 1.88 -23.74 0.31
C SER A 60 2.87 -23.89 1.47
N ASN A 61 4.11 -24.32 1.20
CA ASN A 61 5.16 -24.40 2.23
C ASN A 61 5.69 -23.01 2.58
N VAL A 62 5.89 -22.16 1.56
CA VAL A 62 6.31 -20.77 1.75
C VAL A 62 5.26 -20.00 2.55
N PHE A 63 3.98 -20.16 2.21
CA PHE A 63 2.87 -19.54 2.92
C PHE A 63 2.86 -19.93 4.41
N ARG A 64 2.94 -21.23 4.72
CA ARG A 64 3.00 -21.70 6.11
C ARG A 64 4.22 -21.16 6.84
N ARG A 65 5.38 -21.13 6.18
CA ARG A 65 6.60 -20.58 6.77
C ARG A 65 6.44 -19.09 7.09
N LEU A 66 5.91 -18.31 6.15
CA LEU A 66 5.62 -16.89 6.37
C LEU A 66 4.63 -16.69 7.52
N TRP A 67 3.57 -17.50 7.58
CA TRP A 67 2.62 -17.51 8.69
C TRP A 67 3.31 -17.74 10.03
N THR A 68 4.19 -18.74 10.13
CA THR A 68 4.93 -19.05 11.37
C THR A 68 5.97 -18.00 11.77
N MET A 69 6.36 -17.12 10.85
CA MET A 69 7.31 -16.03 11.11
C MET A 69 6.61 -14.71 11.41
N LEU A 70 5.28 -14.66 11.38
CA LEU A 70 4.55 -13.45 11.75
C LEU A 70 4.84 -13.12 13.22
N PRO A 71 5.09 -11.84 13.54
CA PRO A 71 5.24 -11.42 14.92
C PRO A 71 3.92 -11.63 15.67
N GLU A 72 4.03 -11.95 16.94
CA GLU A 72 2.86 -11.99 17.83
C GLU A 72 2.17 -10.61 17.85
N PRO A 73 0.83 -10.57 17.77
CA PRO A 73 0.08 -9.33 17.86
C PRO A 73 0.42 -8.60 19.17
N VAL A 74 0.81 -7.33 19.06
CA VAL A 74 1.07 -6.48 20.22
C VAL A 74 -0.23 -5.82 20.66
N ASN A 75 -0.72 -6.18 21.85
CA ASN A 75 -1.85 -5.50 22.46
C ASN A 75 -1.35 -4.29 23.28
N ASN A 76 -1.61 -3.08 22.79
CA ASN A 76 -1.30 -1.83 23.48
C ASN A 76 -2.42 -1.37 24.44
N GLY A 77 -3.48 -2.16 24.61
CA GLY A 77 -4.65 -1.84 25.44
C GLY A 77 -5.57 -0.78 24.83
N GLN A 78 -5.37 -0.41 23.56
CA GLN A 78 -6.13 0.64 22.86
C GLN A 78 -6.98 0.07 21.73
N ASN A 79 -8.00 0.83 21.32
CA ASN A 79 -8.84 0.51 20.16
C ASN A 79 -8.20 1.09 18.89
N ASN A 80 -7.26 0.36 18.29
CA ASN A 80 -6.62 0.77 17.05
C ASN A 80 -7.53 0.48 15.85
N ILE A 81 -7.77 1.48 15.01
CA ILE A 81 -8.58 1.36 13.79
C ILE A 81 -7.74 1.84 12.61
N CYS A 82 -7.82 1.14 11.48
CA CYS A 82 -7.20 1.55 10.22
C CYS A 82 -8.27 1.80 9.16
N HIS A 83 -8.04 2.80 8.31
CA HIS A 83 -8.93 3.15 7.21
C HIS A 83 -8.14 3.30 5.92
N ASN A 84 -8.72 2.84 4.82
CA ASN A 84 -8.23 3.11 3.47
C ASN A 84 -9.12 4.18 2.81
N ARG A 85 -9.07 5.40 3.36
CA ARG A 85 -9.83 6.57 2.88
C ARG A 85 -8.90 7.59 2.25
N PRO A 86 -9.41 8.48 1.37
CA PRO A 86 -8.66 9.65 0.94
C PRO A 86 -8.11 10.43 2.13
N VAL A 87 -6.86 10.90 2.04
CA VAL A 87 -6.14 11.53 3.16
C VAL A 87 -6.88 12.73 3.74
N ASN A 88 -7.42 13.61 2.89
CA ASN A 88 -8.13 14.80 3.35
C ASN A 88 -9.44 14.45 4.06
N ASP A 89 -10.18 13.47 3.54
CA ASP A 89 -11.43 13.01 4.16
C ASP A 89 -11.16 12.35 5.52
N PHE A 90 -10.09 11.55 5.60
CA PHE A 90 -9.65 10.92 6.85
C PHE A 90 -9.26 11.97 7.90
N ILE A 91 -8.47 12.96 7.52
CA ILE A 91 -8.01 14.03 8.43
C ILE A 91 -9.18 14.87 8.90
N ALA A 92 -10.06 15.30 7.99
CA ALA A 92 -11.20 16.16 8.31
C ALA A 92 -12.19 15.51 9.29
N GLU A 93 -12.30 14.18 9.28
CA GLU A 93 -13.18 13.42 10.18
C GLU A 93 -12.46 12.91 11.44
N SER A 94 -11.16 13.16 11.59
CA SER A 94 -10.36 12.67 12.74
C SER A 94 -10.26 13.72 13.84
N TYR A 95 -10.66 13.34 15.05
CA TYR A 95 -10.52 14.14 16.26
C TYR A 95 -9.47 13.50 17.16
N VAL A 96 -8.21 13.89 16.98
CA VAL A 96 -7.04 13.31 17.68
C VAL A 96 -6.12 14.41 18.20
N ASP A 97 -5.36 14.12 19.25
CA ASP A 97 -4.40 15.07 19.84
C ASP A 97 -3.11 15.20 19.04
N LEU A 98 -2.75 14.17 18.25
CA LEU A 98 -1.51 14.08 17.49
C LEU A 98 -1.75 13.41 16.13
N MET A 99 -1.34 14.10 15.07
CA MET A 99 -1.22 13.50 13.73
C MET A 99 0.24 13.15 13.47
N TYR A 100 0.49 11.91 13.07
CA TYR A 100 1.74 11.54 12.41
C TYR A 100 1.52 11.40 10.90
N LEU A 101 2.16 12.25 10.11
CA LEU A 101 2.09 12.25 8.65
C LEU A 101 3.43 11.82 8.06
N ARG A 102 3.45 10.66 7.40
CA ARG A 102 4.61 10.23 6.61
C ARG A 102 4.45 10.73 5.18
N LEU A 103 5.30 11.67 4.77
CA LEU A 103 5.23 12.26 3.45
C LEU A 103 5.57 11.25 2.34
N PRO A 104 4.78 11.21 1.26
CA PRO A 104 5.10 10.40 0.09
C PRO A 104 6.32 10.98 -0.63
N ALA A 105 7.13 10.11 -1.24
CA ALA A 105 8.28 10.55 -2.02
C ALA A 105 7.83 11.48 -3.16
N ALA A 106 8.48 12.65 -3.26
CA ALA A 106 8.10 13.67 -4.22
C ALA A 106 8.57 13.39 -5.66
N ALA A 107 9.55 12.50 -5.84
CA ALA A 107 10.10 12.16 -7.14
C ALA A 107 9.26 11.05 -7.82
N GLY A 108 8.68 11.40 -8.97
CA GLY A 108 7.82 10.54 -9.76
C GLY A 108 8.51 9.32 -10.33
N LYS A 109 8.07 8.13 -9.89
CA LYS A 109 7.87 7.05 -10.86
C LYS A 109 6.47 7.26 -11.44
N LYS A 110 6.37 7.36 -12.77
CA LYS A 110 5.07 7.27 -13.44
C LYS A 110 4.56 5.84 -13.24
N GLY A 111 3.31 5.71 -12.81
CA GLY A 111 2.68 4.43 -12.57
C GLY A 111 2.94 3.84 -11.19
N PHE A 112 2.23 2.76 -10.91
CA PHE A 112 2.40 1.97 -9.70
C PHE A 112 3.68 1.13 -9.85
N ALA A 113 4.35 0.84 -8.74
CA ALA A 113 5.39 -0.19 -8.79
C ALA A 113 4.76 -1.50 -9.28
N ASP A 114 5.45 -2.28 -10.13
CA ASP A 114 4.92 -3.56 -10.63
C ASP A 114 4.40 -4.47 -9.51
N LYS A 115 5.09 -4.44 -8.36
CA LYS A 115 4.67 -5.12 -7.13
C LYS A 115 3.31 -4.66 -6.61
N ALA A 116 2.96 -3.39 -6.75
CA ALA A 116 1.67 -2.85 -6.35
C ALA A 116 0.58 -3.16 -7.40
N VAL A 117 0.93 -3.23 -8.69
CA VAL A 117 -0.04 -3.50 -9.77
C VAL A 117 -0.66 -4.88 -9.62
N TRP A 118 0.16 -5.94 -9.60
CA TRP A 118 -0.38 -7.30 -9.56
C TRP A 118 -1.17 -7.59 -8.27
N ARG A 119 -0.80 -6.96 -7.14
CA ARG A 119 -1.48 -7.13 -5.85
C ARG A 119 -2.88 -6.52 -5.87
N GLU A 120 -3.02 -5.33 -6.45
CA GLU A 120 -4.32 -4.67 -6.61
C GLU A 120 -5.18 -5.46 -7.61
N GLU A 121 -4.61 -5.90 -8.74
CA GLU A 121 -5.32 -6.73 -9.72
C GLU A 121 -5.79 -8.05 -9.11
N TRP A 122 -4.94 -8.67 -8.28
CA TRP A 122 -5.29 -9.88 -7.54
C TRP A 122 -6.43 -9.63 -6.55
N LEU A 123 -6.29 -8.64 -5.66
CA LEU A 123 -7.28 -8.36 -4.63
C LEU A 123 -8.64 -7.99 -5.22
N ARG A 124 -8.66 -7.23 -6.31
CA ARG A 124 -9.88 -6.72 -6.95
C ARG A 124 -10.42 -7.64 -8.04
N GLY A 125 -9.66 -8.66 -8.43
CA GLY A 125 -10.07 -9.69 -9.38
C GLY A 125 -10.10 -9.27 -10.85
N GLY A 126 -9.38 -8.21 -11.23
CA GLY A 126 -9.39 -7.66 -12.60
C GLY A 126 -8.45 -6.46 -12.75
N ASP A 127 -8.49 -5.77 -13.89
CA ASP A 127 -7.70 -4.56 -14.18
C ASP A 127 -8.55 -3.34 -14.59
N ASP A 128 -9.87 -3.51 -14.71
CA ASP A 128 -10.81 -2.47 -15.14
C ASP A 128 -10.85 -1.24 -14.22
N PHE A 129 -10.44 -1.39 -12.95
CA PHE A 129 -10.49 -0.33 -11.94
C PHE A 129 -9.35 0.69 -12.04
N TRP A 130 -8.31 0.43 -12.85
CA TRP A 130 -7.12 1.28 -12.88
C TRP A 130 -7.46 2.72 -13.29
N HIS A 131 -8.39 2.90 -14.22
CA HIS A 131 -8.85 4.21 -14.66
C HIS A 131 -9.52 5.00 -13.51
N ASP A 132 -10.33 4.31 -12.71
CA ASP A 132 -11.00 4.91 -11.55
C ASP A 132 -9.98 5.30 -10.47
N ILE A 133 -8.98 4.45 -10.21
CA ILE A 133 -7.93 4.79 -9.24
C ILE A 133 -7.09 5.98 -9.73
N GLU A 134 -6.73 6.02 -11.01
CA GLU A 134 -5.99 7.15 -11.57
C GLU A 134 -6.77 8.46 -11.43
N SER A 135 -8.06 8.45 -11.76
CA SER A 135 -8.92 9.63 -11.63
C SER A 135 -9.15 10.06 -10.17
N MET A 136 -9.33 9.12 -9.23
CA MET A 136 -9.51 9.42 -7.81
C MET A 136 -8.27 10.04 -7.16
N ARG A 137 -7.08 9.71 -7.68
CA ARG A 137 -5.82 10.17 -7.09
C ARG A 137 -5.31 11.47 -7.70
N ASP A 138 -5.76 11.85 -8.90
CA ASP A 138 -5.30 13.06 -9.56
C ASP A 138 -5.48 14.31 -8.68
N GLY A 139 -4.45 15.17 -8.66
CA GLY A 139 -4.43 16.39 -7.84
C GLY A 139 -4.42 16.18 -6.31
N ARG A 140 -3.96 15.04 -5.80
CA ARG A 140 -3.85 14.77 -4.35
C ARG A 140 -2.41 14.47 -3.91
N LEU A 141 -2.12 14.77 -2.63
CA LEU A 141 -0.82 14.47 -2.03
C LEU A 141 -0.52 12.96 -2.13
N GLY A 142 0.65 12.62 -2.67
CA GLY A 142 1.06 11.22 -2.92
C GLY A 142 0.92 10.75 -4.37
N MET A 143 0.58 11.66 -5.28
CA MET A 143 0.73 11.44 -6.72
C MET A 143 2.08 11.89 -7.26
N PRO A 144 2.51 11.35 -8.42
CA PRO A 144 3.63 11.89 -9.17
C PRO A 144 3.37 13.37 -9.48
N VAL A 145 4.15 14.24 -8.85
CA VAL A 145 4.14 15.67 -9.15
C VAL A 145 5.16 15.98 -10.23
N HIS A 146 4.88 16.99 -11.06
CA HIS A 146 5.83 17.44 -12.07
C HIS A 146 6.75 18.54 -11.56
N THR A 147 6.29 19.31 -10.57
CA THR A 147 7.05 20.43 -10.01
C THR A 147 7.05 20.39 -8.50
N LYS A 148 8.09 21.00 -7.92
CA LYS A 148 8.20 21.19 -6.48
C LYS A 148 7.06 22.04 -5.93
N SER A 149 6.73 23.14 -6.59
CA SER A 149 5.65 24.04 -6.19
C SER A 149 4.30 23.33 -6.11
N GLN A 150 4.01 22.44 -7.08
CA GLN A 150 2.79 21.63 -7.06
C GLN A 150 2.75 20.72 -5.84
N TYR A 151 3.87 20.09 -5.46
CA TYR A 151 3.93 19.27 -4.26
C TYR A 151 3.70 20.08 -2.99
N LEU A 152 4.37 21.23 -2.85
CA LEU A 152 4.23 22.09 -1.68
C LEU A 152 2.80 22.65 -1.56
N GLU A 153 2.16 22.99 -2.68
CA GLU A 153 0.75 23.40 -2.69
C GLU A 153 -0.20 22.28 -2.23
N LEU A 154 0.02 21.04 -2.69
CA LEU A 154 -0.74 19.89 -2.24
C LEU A 154 -0.51 19.60 -0.76
N LEU A 155 0.74 19.69 -0.30
CA LEU A 155 1.09 19.54 1.09
C LEU A 155 0.39 20.60 1.95
N LYS A 156 0.50 21.87 1.56
CA LYS A 156 -0.15 22.99 2.22
C LYS A 156 -1.64 22.76 2.38
N LYS A 157 -2.34 22.38 1.30
CA LYS A 157 -3.77 22.08 1.34
C LYS A 157 -4.13 20.94 2.30
N THR A 158 -3.30 19.88 2.34
CA THR A 158 -3.49 18.78 3.30
C THR A 158 -3.26 19.23 4.74
N LEU A 159 -2.25 20.06 5.00
CA LEU A 159 -1.97 20.61 6.34
C LEU A 159 -3.03 21.63 6.78
N GLU A 160 -3.54 22.45 5.88
CA GLU A 160 -4.70 23.33 6.14
C GLU A 160 -5.93 22.51 6.55
N THR A 161 -6.16 21.36 5.90
CA THR A 161 -7.23 20.43 6.29
C THR A 161 -6.99 19.84 7.68
N ALA A 162 -5.73 19.63 8.07
CA ALA A 162 -5.32 19.13 9.38
C ALA A 162 -5.28 20.20 10.49
N SER A 163 -5.68 21.45 10.19
CA SER A 163 -5.62 22.57 11.14
C SER A 163 -6.45 22.36 12.40
N ASN A 164 -7.40 21.42 12.39
CA ASN A 164 -8.17 21.00 13.57
C ASN A 164 -7.36 20.15 14.57
N ILE A 165 -6.17 19.68 14.20
CA ILE A 165 -5.31 18.82 15.02
C ILE A 165 -4.17 19.66 15.61
N GLU A 166 -4.04 19.69 16.93
CA GLU A 166 -3.11 20.60 17.61
C GLU A 166 -1.62 20.27 17.41
N LYS A 167 -1.27 18.98 17.32
CA LYS A 167 0.13 18.53 17.26
C LYS A 167 0.37 17.70 16.02
N TRP A 168 1.44 18.02 15.29
CA TRP A 168 1.85 17.28 14.10
C TRP A 168 3.27 16.74 14.26
N ALA A 169 3.48 15.51 13.80
CA ALA A 169 4.78 14.91 13.60
C ALA A 169 4.88 14.50 12.13
N ILE A 170 5.83 15.08 11.39
CA ILE A 170 5.96 14.85 9.95
C ILE A 170 7.24 14.06 9.67
N GLY A 171 7.09 12.88 9.07
CA GLY A 171 8.21 12.08 8.61
C GLY A 171 8.48 12.33 7.13
N HIS A 172 9.65 12.87 6.80
CA HIS A 172 10.11 13.14 5.42
C HIS A 172 11.39 12.38 5.11
N ILE A 173 11.56 11.94 3.86
CA ILE A 173 12.81 11.37 3.36
C ILE A 173 13.40 12.40 2.40
N GLU A 174 14.54 12.98 2.76
CA GLU A 174 15.24 13.91 1.88
C GLU A 174 15.82 13.19 0.66
N THR A 175 15.19 13.42 -0.49
CA THR A 175 15.61 12.87 -1.79
C THR A 175 16.28 13.91 -2.68
N GLY A 176 16.56 15.10 -2.15
CA GLY A 176 17.10 16.25 -2.90
C GLY A 176 16.05 17.05 -3.68
N PHE A 177 14.83 16.54 -3.82
CA PHE A 177 13.72 17.25 -4.49
C PHE A 177 13.08 18.32 -3.58
N ILE A 178 12.87 17.98 -2.31
CA ILE A 178 12.36 18.87 -1.25
C ILE A 178 13.25 18.71 -0.02
N SER A 179 13.69 19.83 0.53
CA SER A 179 14.43 19.89 1.79
C SER A 179 13.48 19.95 2.99
N THR A 180 13.96 19.55 4.16
CA THR A 180 13.20 19.68 5.41
C THR A 180 12.86 21.15 5.70
N GLN A 181 13.75 22.09 5.39
CA GLN A 181 13.50 23.51 5.64
C GLN A 181 12.28 24.03 4.85
N GLU A 182 12.14 23.63 3.59
CA GLU A 182 11.01 24.06 2.76
C GLU A 182 9.67 23.48 3.23
N ILE A 183 9.68 22.30 3.85
CA ILE A 183 8.48 21.73 4.48
C ILE A 183 8.08 22.54 5.72
N VAL A 184 9.05 23.01 6.50
CA VAL A 184 8.80 23.85 7.68
C VAL A 184 8.25 25.23 7.31
N GLU A 185 8.65 25.75 6.15
CA GLU A 185 8.22 27.06 5.64
C GLU A 185 6.85 27.03 4.91
N THR A 186 6.29 25.84 4.65
CA THR A 186 5.02 25.64 3.93
C THR A 186 3.80 25.85 4.82
#